data_AF-A0A2V9VUF3-F1
#
_entry.id   AF-A0A2V9VUF3-F1
#
_cell.length_a   1.000
_cell.length_b   1.000
_cell.length_c   1.000
_cell.angle_alpha   90.00
_cell.angle_beta   90.00
_cell.angle_gamma   90.00
#
_symmetry.space_group_name_H-M   'P 1'
#
loop_
_entity.id
_entity.type
_entity.pdbx_description
1 polymer ?
#
loop_
_entity_poly.entity_id
_entity_poly.type
_entity_poly.pdbx_seq_one_letter_code
_entity_poly.pdbx_strand_id
1 'polypeptide(L)'
;MIWPGRFQSETLLYWGWLARIPHLVFGALLGASLWYVSRRLYGNEGGFIALTLYCFSPGVIRATALWFAEPEIGAVWGAFGTIFTGIAVAHTLYAPREVVLWNWRRMLLLGVSLALAIGSQFSLVVMAPLALAFMLYLAPTRRAAAAIIWSAACLIALALLFAAYFFHPVALWDGLHHASWFGITWQAFTMSVGYRELLVQLGQSSPALVLALPAALVTYALWPRTRYFGNIAPLLVAVLCLVLGFAAPHYQGLGFQLVALPFLFVFVSGIFADLLETKQRTLVLASISGLLLAYSFWSLSELARVGLTR
;
A
#
# COMPACT_ATOMS: atom_id res chain seq x y z
N MET A 1 10.40 -1.09 30.44
CA MET A 1 10.96 0.22 30.82
C MET A 1 12.39 0.02 31.28
N ILE A 2 13.40 0.35 30.46
CA ILE A 2 14.80 0.48 30.93
C ILE A 2 15.43 1.66 30.19
N TRP A 3 15.26 2.88 30.72
CA TRP A 3 16.25 3.94 30.57
C TRP A 3 16.08 5.00 31.68
N PRO A 4 17.11 5.23 32.51
CA PRO A 4 17.07 6.19 33.62
C PRO A 4 17.69 7.57 33.30
N GLY A 5 18.11 7.85 32.05
CA GLY A 5 18.84 9.07 31.69
C GLY A 5 18.02 10.10 30.89
N ARG A 6 18.37 11.39 31.00
CA ARG A 6 17.80 12.46 30.15
C ARG A 6 18.30 12.32 28.70
N PHE A 7 17.41 12.46 27.71
CA PHE A 7 17.77 12.48 26.29
C PHE A 7 18.78 13.61 26.01
N GLN A 8 20.00 13.26 25.62
CA GLN A 8 21.04 14.19 25.16
C GLN A 8 21.18 14.10 23.63
N SER A 9 21.69 15.14 22.98
CA SER A 9 21.89 15.19 21.52
C SER A 9 22.75 14.05 20.97
N GLU A 10 23.71 13.55 21.75
CA GLU A 10 24.59 12.44 21.35
C GLU A 10 23.89 11.06 21.41
N THR A 11 22.90 10.89 22.29
CA THR A 11 22.11 9.64 22.39
C THR A 11 21.03 9.54 21.31
N LEU A 12 20.63 10.66 20.69
CA LEU A 12 19.67 10.69 19.57
C LEU A 12 20.19 10.00 18.31
N LEU A 13 21.51 10.03 18.05
CA LEU A 13 22.09 9.32 16.91
C LEU A 13 21.91 7.81 17.09
N TYR A 14 22.36 7.22 18.20
CA TYR A 14 22.31 5.77 18.40
C TYR A 14 20.87 5.25 18.60
N TRP A 15 20.10 5.86 19.49
CA TRP A 15 18.73 5.42 19.79
C TRP A 15 17.73 5.82 18.72
N GLY A 16 17.97 6.94 18.01
CA GLY A 16 17.13 7.36 16.89
C GLY A 16 17.19 6.41 15.69
N TRP A 17 18.31 5.74 15.47
CA TRP A 17 18.40 4.68 14.46
C TRP A 17 17.62 3.44 14.86
N LEU A 18 17.80 2.93 16.09
CA LEU A 18 17.06 1.76 16.62
C LEU A 18 15.54 1.96 16.54
N ALA A 19 15.10 3.17 16.85
CA ALA A 19 13.73 3.61 16.75
C ALA A 19 13.20 3.53 15.29
N ARG A 20 14.00 3.90 14.28
CA ARG A 20 13.56 3.86 12.87
C ARG A 20 13.56 2.45 12.26
N ILE A 21 14.24 1.47 12.86
CA ILE A 21 14.40 0.12 12.29
C ILE A 21 13.06 -0.51 11.87
N PRO A 22 11.99 -0.55 12.71
CA PRO A 22 10.74 -1.17 12.31
C PRO A 22 10.12 -0.53 11.05
N HIS A 23 10.16 0.81 10.97
CA HIS A 23 9.64 1.57 9.83
C HIS A 23 10.45 1.29 8.55
N LEU A 24 11.78 1.22 8.66
CA LEU A 24 12.66 0.85 7.56
C LEU A 24 12.44 -0.60 7.10
N VAL A 25 12.24 -1.53 8.04
CA VAL A 25 11.95 -2.94 7.73
C VAL A 25 10.62 -3.05 7.00
N PHE A 26 9.56 -2.40 7.48
CA PHE A 26 8.27 -2.38 6.77
C PHE A 26 8.37 -1.71 5.40
N GLY A 27 9.14 -0.64 5.28
CA GLY A 27 9.46 -0.01 3.99
C GLY A 27 10.18 -0.95 3.03
N ALA A 28 11.18 -1.70 3.49
CA ALA A 28 11.88 -2.67 2.67
C ALA A 28 10.97 -3.85 2.27
N LEU A 29 10.17 -4.36 3.21
CA LEU A 29 9.20 -5.43 2.96
C LEU A 29 8.12 -5.00 1.96
N LEU A 30 7.63 -3.76 2.06
CA LEU A 30 6.69 -3.19 1.10
C LEU A 30 7.32 -3.06 -0.29
N GLY A 31 8.54 -2.55 -0.40
CA GLY A 31 9.27 -2.48 -1.68
C GLY A 31 9.48 -3.86 -2.31
N ALA A 32 9.88 -4.85 -1.50
CA ALA A 32 10.03 -6.24 -1.95
C ALA A 32 8.70 -6.86 -2.38
N SER A 33 7.62 -6.61 -1.63
CA SER A 33 6.27 -7.09 -1.94
C SER A 33 5.76 -6.46 -3.24
N LEU A 34 5.96 -5.15 -3.41
CA LEU A 34 5.60 -4.40 -4.61
C LEU A 34 6.32 -4.92 -5.85
N TRP A 35 7.64 -5.10 -5.77
CA TRP A 35 8.44 -5.66 -6.86
C TRP A 35 7.99 -7.08 -7.19
N TYR A 36 7.80 -7.94 -6.18
CA TYR A 36 7.38 -9.33 -6.39
C TYR A 36 6.02 -9.41 -7.10
N VAL A 37 5.03 -8.66 -6.61
CA VAL A 37 3.68 -8.63 -7.19
C VAL A 37 3.71 -8.07 -8.61
N SER A 38 4.34 -6.91 -8.82
CA SER A 38 4.41 -6.28 -10.15
C SER A 38 5.15 -7.15 -11.15
N ARG A 39 6.23 -7.82 -10.72
CA ARG A 39 6.96 -8.79 -11.55
C ARG A 39 6.12 -10.01 -11.92
N ARG A 40 5.27 -10.48 -11.00
CA ARG A 40 4.38 -11.62 -11.25
C ARG A 40 3.24 -11.27 -12.20
N LEU A 41 2.75 -10.03 -12.16
CA LEU A 41 1.66 -9.58 -13.02
C LEU A 41 2.15 -9.15 -14.41
N TYR A 42 3.28 -8.44 -14.49
CA TYR A 42 3.69 -7.70 -15.69
C TYR A 42 5.11 -8.04 -16.18
N GLY A 43 5.73 -9.07 -15.60
CA GLY A 43 7.12 -9.41 -15.91
C GLY A 43 8.14 -8.41 -15.35
N ASN A 44 9.40 -8.56 -15.79
CA ASN A 44 10.51 -7.79 -15.22
C ASN A 44 10.36 -6.27 -15.46
N GLU A 45 9.84 -5.86 -16.61
CA GLU A 45 9.70 -4.45 -16.98
C GLU A 45 8.78 -3.72 -16.00
N GLY A 46 7.56 -4.23 -15.74
CA GLY A 46 6.66 -3.65 -14.75
C GLY A 46 7.22 -3.72 -13.32
N GLY A 47 7.92 -4.81 -12.97
CA GLY A 47 8.60 -4.94 -11.68
C GLY A 47 9.62 -3.83 -11.41
N PHE A 48 10.47 -3.50 -12.39
CA PHE A 48 11.46 -2.43 -12.25
C PHE A 48 10.81 -1.04 -12.22
N ILE A 49 9.83 -0.77 -13.09
CA ILE A 49 9.13 0.52 -13.10
C ILE A 49 8.46 0.79 -11.75
N ALA A 50 7.73 -0.18 -11.20
CA ALA A 50 7.08 -0.04 -9.89
C ALA A 50 8.10 0.20 -8.77
N LEU A 51 9.21 -0.55 -8.77
CA LEU A 51 10.24 -0.42 -7.76
C LEU A 51 10.95 0.94 -7.83
N THR A 52 11.25 1.45 -9.02
CA THR A 52 11.85 2.79 -9.18
C THR A 52 10.91 3.89 -8.71
N LEU A 53 9.61 3.81 -9.06
CA LEU A 53 8.60 4.76 -8.58
C LEU A 53 8.54 4.79 -7.04
N TYR A 54 8.59 3.60 -6.42
CA TYR A 54 8.58 3.42 -4.97
C TYR A 54 9.83 3.94 -4.27
N CYS A 55 11.02 3.51 -4.70
CA CYS A 55 12.28 3.83 -4.02
C CYS A 55 12.58 5.33 -4.00
N PHE A 56 12.16 6.08 -5.03
CA PHE A 56 12.40 7.51 -5.12
C PHE A 56 11.18 8.36 -4.73
N SER A 57 10.12 7.76 -4.18
CA SER A 57 8.91 8.48 -3.74
C SER A 57 9.18 9.26 -2.45
N PRO A 58 9.07 10.61 -2.46
CA PRO A 58 9.24 11.39 -1.24
C PRO A 58 8.25 11.00 -0.13
N GLY A 59 7.01 10.63 -0.50
CA GLY A 59 5.99 10.15 0.44
C GLY A 59 6.43 8.88 1.17
N VAL A 60 6.96 7.89 0.43
CA VAL A 60 7.48 6.63 0.99
C VAL A 60 8.74 6.87 1.82
N ILE A 61 9.68 7.67 1.32
CA ILE A 61 10.92 8.03 2.04
C ILE A 61 10.57 8.71 3.37
N ARG A 62 9.61 9.64 3.36
CA ARG A 62 9.15 10.32 4.57
C ARG A 62 8.51 9.36 5.57
N ALA A 63 7.61 8.50 5.11
CA ALA A 63 6.91 7.52 5.95
C ALA A 63 7.83 6.45 6.55
N THR A 64 8.98 6.17 5.91
CA THR A 64 9.96 5.18 6.38
C THR A 64 11.07 5.79 7.25
N ALA A 65 11.40 7.06 7.05
CA ALA A 65 12.52 7.72 7.74
C ALA A 65 12.11 8.49 9.00
N LEU A 66 10.86 8.95 9.12
CA LEU A 66 10.40 9.73 10.27
C LEU A 66 9.88 8.84 11.40
N TRP A 67 10.46 9.01 12.59
CA TRP A 67 10.08 8.27 13.81
C TRP A 67 8.78 8.76 14.47
N PHE A 68 8.42 10.03 14.27
CA PHE A 68 7.18 10.61 14.81
C PHE A 68 5.98 10.43 13.87
N ALA A 69 6.19 9.82 12.70
CA ALA A 69 5.06 9.38 11.89
C ALA A 69 4.39 8.23 12.64
N GLU A 70 3.07 8.24 12.72
CA GLU A 70 2.27 7.08 13.12
C GLU A 70 2.72 5.82 12.33
N PRO A 71 2.33 4.58 12.71
CA PRO A 71 2.75 3.35 12.04
C PRO A 71 2.12 3.18 10.63
N GLU A 72 2.13 4.24 9.82
CA GLU A 72 1.55 4.39 8.50
C GLU A 72 2.17 3.39 7.52
N ILE A 73 3.50 3.23 7.52
CA ILE A 73 4.15 2.32 6.57
C ILE A 73 3.82 0.84 6.86
N GLY A 74 3.63 0.49 8.15
CA GLY A 74 3.12 -0.82 8.55
C GLY A 74 1.68 -1.03 8.09
N ALA A 75 0.85 0.03 8.19
CA ALA A 75 -0.52 0.03 7.70
C ALA A 75 -0.58 -0.18 6.18
N VAL A 76 0.29 0.51 5.43
CA VAL A 76 0.40 0.41 3.96
C VAL A 76 0.83 -0.99 3.55
N TRP A 77 1.85 -1.55 4.21
CA TRP A 77 2.27 -2.93 3.95
C TRP A 77 1.16 -3.93 4.26
N GLY A 78 0.46 -3.75 5.39
CA GLY A 78 -0.69 -4.56 5.77
C GLY A 78 -1.83 -4.48 4.76
N ALA A 79 -2.20 -3.29 4.30
CA ALA A 79 -3.26 -3.09 3.31
C ALA A 79 -2.89 -3.68 1.94
N PHE A 80 -1.67 -3.40 1.46
CA PHE A 80 -1.14 -3.98 0.23
C PHE A 80 -1.09 -5.52 0.30
N GLY A 81 -0.58 -6.04 1.41
CA GLY A 81 -0.51 -7.47 1.70
C GLY A 81 -1.90 -8.10 1.75
N THR A 82 -2.89 -7.46 2.37
CA THR A 82 -4.26 -7.97 2.50
C THR A 82 -4.88 -8.24 1.13
N ILE A 83 -4.79 -7.27 0.22
CA ILE A 83 -5.36 -7.37 -1.11
C ILE A 83 -4.63 -8.42 -1.96
N PHE A 84 -3.31 -8.30 -2.10
CA PHE A 84 -2.57 -9.19 -3.00
C PHE A 84 -2.40 -10.61 -2.44
N THR A 85 -2.35 -10.79 -1.12
CA THR A 85 -2.40 -12.12 -0.51
C THR A 85 -3.77 -12.74 -0.68
N GLY A 86 -4.86 -11.98 -0.53
CA GLY A 86 -6.22 -12.43 -0.83
C GLY A 86 -6.36 -12.91 -2.28
N ILE A 87 -5.90 -12.12 -3.24
CA ILE A 87 -5.86 -12.48 -4.67
C ILE A 87 -5.01 -13.75 -4.87
N ALA A 88 -3.83 -13.83 -4.27
CA ALA A 88 -2.94 -14.99 -4.38
C ALA A 88 -3.56 -16.26 -3.76
N VAL A 89 -4.28 -16.16 -2.64
CA VAL A 89 -5.03 -17.27 -2.05
C VAL A 89 -6.12 -17.72 -3.01
N ALA A 90 -6.90 -16.80 -3.57
CA ALA A 90 -7.97 -17.13 -4.51
C ALA A 90 -7.44 -17.89 -5.73
N HIS A 91 -6.29 -17.50 -6.28
CA HIS A 91 -5.65 -18.21 -7.37
C HIS A 91 -5.25 -19.66 -7.02
N THR A 92 -4.90 -19.96 -5.76
CA THR A 92 -4.60 -21.35 -5.36
C THR A 92 -5.82 -22.24 -5.31
N LEU A 93 -7.02 -21.67 -5.15
CA LEU A 93 -8.26 -22.43 -5.07
C LEU A 93 -8.65 -23.06 -6.41
N TYR A 94 -8.06 -22.63 -7.52
CA TYR A 94 -8.26 -23.22 -8.85
C TYR A 94 -7.73 -24.66 -8.96
N ALA A 95 -6.70 -25.04 -8.18
CA ALA A 95 -6.12 -26.38 -8.25
C ALA A 95 -6.67 -27.31 -7.14
N PRO A 96 -7.02 -28.57 -7.43
CA PRO A 96 -7.60 -29.48 -6.45
C PRO A 96 -6.51 -30.03 -5.52
N ARG A 97 -6.32 -29.41 -4.36
CA ARG A 97 -5.58 -29.97 -3.22
C ARG A 97 -6.33 -29.67 -1.93
N GLU A 98 -6.11 -30.47 -0.89
CA GLU A 98 -6.70 -30.32 0.44
C GLU A 98 -6.52 -28.87 0.95
N VAL A 99 -7.65 -28.17 1.05
CA VAL A 99 -7.71 -26.73 0.72
C VAL A 99 -7.21 -25.81 1.84
N VAL A 100 -7.19 -26.30 3.08
CA VAL A 100 -6.95 -25.48 4.29
C VAL A 100 -5.55 -25.69 4.87
N LEU A 101 -5.13 -26.95 5.07
CA LEU A 101 -3.82 -27.26 5.66
C LEU A 101 -2.67 -26.92 4.71
N TRP A 102 -2.86 -27.00 3.39
CA TRP A 102 -1.81 -26.66 2.43
C TRP A 102 -1.56 -25.15 2.28
N ASN A 103 -2.60 -24.33 2.51
CA ASN A 103 -2.55 -22.88 2.34
C ASN A 103 -2.29 -22.10 3.63
N TRP A 104 -1.90 -22.78 4.72
CA TRP A 104 -1.72 -22.17 6.04
C TRP A 104 -0.79 -20.95 6.02
N ARG A 105 0.28 -20.99 5.22
CA ARG A 105 1.22 -19.86 5.09
C ARG A 105 0.55 -18.62 4.53
N ARG A 106 -0.28 -18.78 3.48
CA ARG A 106 -0.96 -17.65 2.82
C ARG A 106 -2.12 -17.12 3.67
N MET A 107 -2.83 -18.01 4.37
CA MET A 107 -3.86 -17.65 5.33
C MET A 107 -3.27 -16.87 6.52
N LEU A 108 -2.13 -17.32 7.05
CA LEU A 108 -1.41 -16.62 8.11
C LEU A 108 -0.89 -15.27 7.64
N LEU A 109 -0.29 -15.19 6.43
CA LEU A 109 0.13 -13.92 5.84
C LEU A 109 -1.05 -12.96 5.65
N LEU A 110 -2.21 -13.45 5.21
CA LEU A 110 -3.43 -12.66 5.09
C LEU A 110 -3.86 -12.12 6.47
N GLY A 111 -3.93 -12.98 7.49
CA GLY A 111 -4.28 -12.56 8.86
C GLY A 111 -3.29 -11.55 9.46
N VAL A 112 -1.98 -11.76 9.29
CA VAL A 112 -0.94 -10.82 9.73
C VAL A 112 -1.07 -9.49 9.00
N SER A 113 -1.28 -9.50 7.69
CA SER A 113 -1.45 -8.27 6.90
C SER A 113 -2.68 -7.47 7.34
N LEU A 114 -3.76 -8.17 7.67
CA LEU A 114 -5.02 -7.58 8.12
C LEU A 114 -4.90 -7.02 9.54
N ALA A 115 -4.19 -7.72 10.43
CA ALA A 115 -3.84 -7.24 11.77
C ALA A 115 -3.00 -5.97 11.72
N LEU A 116 -1.98 -5.92 10.85
CA LEU A 116 -1.13 -4.73 10.69
C LEU A 116 -1.89 -3.56 10.08
N ALA A 117 -2.76 -3.81 9.09
CA ALA A 117 -3.59 -2.77 8.50
C ALA A 117 -4.54 -2.16 9.56
N ILE A 118 -5.37 -2.99 10.19
CA ILE A 118 -6.40 -2.54 11.14
C ILE A 118 -5.77 -2.04 12.45
N GLY A 119 -4.71 -2.69 12.92
CA GLY A 119 -4.02 -2.32 14.15
C GLY A 119 -3.27 -1.00 14.05
N SER A 120 -2.78 -0.63 12.86
CA SER A 120 -2.20 0.70 12.63
C SER A 120 -3.27 1.76 12.33
N GLN A 121 -4.30 1.42 11.56
CA GLN A 121 -5.40 2.33 11.22
C GLN A 121 -6.71 1.54 11.12
N PHE A 122 -7.61 1.69 12.11
CA PHE A 122 -8.87 0.92 12.19
C PHE A 122 -9.73 1.00 10.93
N SER A 123 -9.72 2.14 10.23
CA SER A 123 -10.48 2.36 8.99
C SER A 123 -10.04 1.48 7.83
N LEU A 124 -8.83 0.92 7.87
CA LEU A 124 -8.37 -0.07 6.90
C LEU A 124 -9.08 -1.42 7.06
N VAL A 125 -10.01 -1.56 8.02
CA VAL A 125 -10.99 -2.67 8.04
C VAL A 125 -11.70 -2.84 6.70
N VAL A 126 -11.86 -1.76 5.92
CA VAL A 126 -12.43 -1.78 4.56
C VAL A 126 -11.65 -2.68 3.59
N MET A 127 -10.37 -2.96 3.85
CA MET A 127 -9.57 -3.90 3.07
C MET A 127 -10.06 -5.35 3.24
N ALA A 128 -10.65 -5.70 4.38
CA ALA A 128 -11.14 -7.04 4.66
C ALA A 128 -12.31 -7.47 3.73
N PRO A 129 -13.42 -6.72 3.63
CA PRO A 129 -14.49 -7.06 2.69
C PRO A 129 -14.04 -6.91 1.23
N LEU A 130 -13.12 -5.98 0.92
CA LEU A 130 -12.58 -5.84 -0.43
C LEU A 130 -11.75 -7.06 -0.87
N ALA A 131 -10.90 -7.58 0.03
CA ALA A 131 -10.17 -8.82 -0.20
C ALA A 131 -11.12 -10.00 -0.40
N LEU A 132 -12.18 -10.11 0.42
CA LEU A 132 -13.20 -11.13 0.25
C LEU A 132 -13.89 -11.02 -1.12
N ALA A 133 -14.26 -9.80 -1.54
CA ALA A 133 -14.89 -9.57 -2.84
C ALA A 133 -14.00 -10.05 -4.00
N PHE A 134 -12.69 -9.72 -3.97
CA PHE A 134 -11.75 -10.24 -4.96
C PHE A 134 -11.62 -11.75 -4.89
N MET A 135 -11.56 -12.34 -3.70
CA MET A 135 -11.47 -13.80 -3.53
C MET A 135 -12.69 -14.52 -4.12
N LEU A 136 -13.90 -13.99 -3.88
CA LEU A 136 -15.15 -14.56 -4.40
C LEU A 136 -15.31 -14.37 -5.91
N TYR A 137 -14.82 -13.25 -6.45
CA TYR A 137 -14.76 -12.98 -7.88
C TYR A 137 -13.80 -13.95 -8.58
N LEU A 138 -12.60 -14.13 -8.03
CA LEU A 138 -11.56 -14.99 -8.58
C LEU A 138 -11.87 -16.48 -8.42
N ALA A 139 -12.56 -16.93 -7.37
CA ALA A 139 -12.83 -18.35 -7.12
C ALA A 139 -14.34 -18.69 -7.21
N PRO A 140 -14.98 -18.60 -8.39
CA PRO A 140 -16.42 -18.74 -8.53
C PRO A 140 -16.95 -20.14 -8.14
N THR A 141 -16.17 -21.19 -8.39
CA THR A 141 -16.55 -22.58 -8.09
C THR A 141 -16.33 -22.98 -6.64
N ARG A 142 -15.45 -22.28 -5.90
CA ARG A 142 -15.05 -22.61 -4.52
C ARG A 142 -15.22 -21.44 -3.55
N ARG A 143 -16.32 -20.69 -3.71
CA ARG A 143 -16.66 -19.52 -2.87
C ARG A 143 -16.72 -19.86 -1.38
N ALA A 144 -17.22 -21.05 -1.02
CA ALA A 144 -17.26 -21.50 0.38
C ALA A 144 -15.85 -21.65 0.97
N ALA A 145 -14.90 -22.25 0.24
CA ALA A 145 -13.52 -22.39 0.70
C ALA A 145 -12.83 -21.02 0.83
N ALA A 146 -13.09 -20.09 -0.11
CA ALA A 146 -12.60 -18.72 -0.03
C ALA A 146 -13.13 -18.00 1.23
N ALA A 147 -14.42 -18.12 1.53
CA ALA A 147 -15.03 -17.54 2.72
C ALA A 147 -14.47 -18.15 4.03
N ILE A 148 -14.23 -19.46 4.06
CA ILE A 148 -13.61 -20.13 5.22
C ILE A 148 -12.19 -19.60 5.45
N ILE A 149 -11.34 -19.55 4.42
CA ILE A 149 -9.97 -19.04 4.55
C ILE A 149 -9.97 -17.57 4.98
N TRP A 150 -10.85 -16.75 4.42
CA TRP A 150 -11.01 -15.35 4.81
C TRP A 150 -11.43 -15.23 6.27
N SER A 151 -12.44 -15.99 6.71
CA SER A 151 -12.91 -15.98 8.11
C SER A 151 -11.81 -16.41 9.09
N ALA A 152 -11.03 -17.44 8.74
CA ALA A 152 -9.89 -17.88 9.53
C ALA A 152 -8.79 -16.80 9.59
N ALA A 153 -8.51 -16.09 8.49
CA ALA A 153 -7.59 -14.97 8.49
C ALA A 153 -8.08 -13.81 9.38
N CYS A 154 -9.38 -13.51 9.38
CA CYS A 154 -9.98 -12.52 10.29
C CYS A 154 -9.83 -12.95 11.76
N LEU A 155 -10.02 -14.23 12.08
CA LEU A 155 -9.80 -14.75 13.44
C LEU A 155 -8.33 -14.66 13.86
N ILE A 156 -7.39 -14.97 12.95
CA ILE A 156 -5.95 -14.77 13.21
C ILE A 156 -5.66 -13.29 13.46
N ALA A 157 -6.23 -12.39 12.66
CA ALA A 157 -6.04 -10.96 12.84
C ALA A 157 -6.57 -10.47 14.20
N LEU A 158 -7.77 -10.91 14.58
CA LEU A 158 -8.35 -10.61 15.89
C LEU A 158 -7.50 -11.16 17.03
N ALA A 159 -6.98 -12.39 16.90
CA ALA A 159 -6.09 -12.98 17.90
C ALA A 159 -4.77 -12.19 18.04
N LEU A 160 -4.20 -11.71 16.93
CA LEU A 160 -3.01 -10.86 16.94
C LEU A 160 -3.27 -9.50 17.57
N LEU A 161 -4.42 -8.87 17.28
CA LEU A 161 -4.84 -7.64 17.95
C LEU A 161 -5.04 -7.89 19.44
N PHE A 162 -5.73 -8.95 19.84
CA PHE A 162 -5.92 -9.30 21.24
C PHE A 162 -4.58 -9.54 21.97
N ALA A 163 -3.62 -10.18 21.32
CA ALA A 163 -2.26 -10.35 21.83
C ALA A 163 -1.52 -9.00 21.96
N ALA A 164 -1.72 -8.06 21.03
CA ALA A 164 -1.15 -6.71 21.11
C ALA A 164 -1.71 -5.90 22.30
N TYR A 165 -2.95 -6.18 22.72
CA TYR A 165 -3.54 -5.68 23.97
C TYR A 165 -3.17 -6.53 25.20
N PHE A 166 -2.11 -7.33 25.13
CA PHE A 166 -1.62 -8.22 26.20
C PHE A 166 -2.68 -9.20 26.72
N PHE A 167 -3.62 -9.62 25.87
CA PHE A 167 -4.73 -10.50 26.24
C PHE A 167 -5.70 -9.90 27.27
N HIS A 168 -5.79 -8.58 27.38
CA HIS A 168 -6.78 -7.91 28.22
C HIS A 168 -8.06 -7.60 27.42
N PRO A 169 -9.17 -8.32 27.67
CA PRO A 169 -10.38 -8.21 26.85
C PRO A 169 -11.07 -6.86 27.01
N VAL A 170 -11.02 -6.27 28.22
CA VAL A 170 -11.59 -4.94 28.48
C VAL A 170 -10.82 -3.86 27.72
N ALA A 171 -9.49 -3.90 27.74
CA ALA A 171 -8.67 -2.93 27.01
C ALA A 171 -8.86 -3.01 25.49
N LEU A 172 -8.99 -4.24 24.95
CA LEU A 172 -9.32 -4.45 23.54
C LEU A 172 -10.69 -3.86 23.21
N TRP A 173 -11.70 -4.13 24.04
CA TRP A 173 -13.06 -3.64 23.85
C TRP A 173 -13.12 -2.12 23.91
N ASP A 174 -12.47 -1.50 24.90
CA ASP A 174 -12.37 -0.05 25.02
C ASP A 174 -11.67 0.57 23.81
N GLY A 175 -10.60 -0.07 23.32
CA GLY A 175 -9.91 0.32 22.10
C GLY A 175 -10.81 0.30 20.86
N LEU A 176 -11.60 -0.77 20.69
CA LEU A 176 -12.55 -0.91 19.58
C LEU A 176 -13.73 0.08 19.67
N HIS A 177 -14.19 0.37 20.88
CA HIS A 177 -15.31 1.29 21.11
C HIS A 177 -14.92 2.76 20.82
N HIS A 178 -13.69 3.15 21.16
CA HIS A 178 -13.17 4.49 20.89
C HIS A 178 -12.45 4.61 19.54
N ALA A 179 -12.42 3.54 18.74
CA ALA A 179 -11.80 3.54 17.43
C ALA A 179 -12.57 4.42 16.43
N SER A 180 -11.85 5.24 15.68
CA SER A 180 -12.39 6.08 14.60
C SER A 180 -12.55 5.28 13.31
N TRP A 181 -13.55 4.40 13.26
CA TRP A 181 -13.80 3.50 12.13
C TRP A 181 -13.94 4.22 10.79
N PHE A 182 -14.88 5.17 10.68
CA PHE A 182 -15.13 5.94 9.44
C PHE A 182 -15.46 7.40 9.77
N GLY A 183 -14.44 8.26 9.78
CA GLY A 183 -14.59 9.72 9.94
C GLY A 183 -14.98 10.42 8.64
N ILE A 184 -16.04 9.95 7.97
CA ILE A 184 -16.44 10.46 6.64
C ILE A 184 -17.13 11.82 6.76
N THR A 185 -16.50 12.83 6.19
CA THR A 185 -17.02 14.19 6.05
C THR A 185 -17.53 14.40 4.63
N TRP A 186 -18.84 14.21 4.42
CA TRP A 186 -19.46 14.36 3.08
C TRP A 186 -19.30 15.76 2.47
N GLN A 187 -19.16 16.79 3.31
CA GLN A 187 -18.92 18.17 2.88
C GLN A 187 -17.62 18.32 2.08
N ALA A 188 -16.62 17.44 2.30
CA ALA A 188 -15.37 17.44 1.56
C ALA A 188 -15.61 17.32 0.04
N PHE A 189 -16.62 16.54 -0.39
CA PHE A 189 -16.94 16.37 -1.80
C PHE A 189 -17.47 17.61 -2.52
N THR A 190 -17.99 18.57 -1.76
CA THR A 190 -18.51 19.83 -2.30
C THR A 190 -17.43 20.92 -2.43
N MET A 191 -16.27 20.76 -1.77
CA MET A 191 -15.23 21.77 -1.73
C MET A 191 -14.22 21.59 -2.87
N SER A 192 -14.21 22.52 -3.83
CA SER A 192 -13.27 22.51 -4.96
C SER A 192 -11.80 22.58 -4.53
N VAL A 193 -11.51 23.26 -3.42
CA VAL A 193 -10.16 23.38 -2.83
C VAL A 193 -9.60 22.02 -2.45
N GLY A 194 -10.42 21.12 -1.91
CA GLY A 194 -9.97 19.79 -1.48
C GLY A 194 -9.43 18.94 -2.64
N TYR A 195 -10.02 19.04 -3.83
CA TYR A 195 -9.52 18.31 -5.01
C TYR A 195 -8.14 18.80 -5.44
N ARG A 196 -7.90 20.12 -5.38
CA ARG A 196 -6.60 20.70 -5.66
C ARG A 196 -5.56 20.27 -4.62
N GLU A 197 -5.93 20.26 -3.34
CA GLU A 197 -5.05 19.80 -2.27
C GLU A 197 -4.67 18.32 -2.43
N LEU A 198 -5.63 17.45 -2.78
CA LEU A 198 -5.36 16.04 -3.06
C LEU A 198 -4.35 15.86 -4.19
N LEU A 199 -4.50 16.61 -5.30
CA LEU A 199 -3.55 16.56 -6.42
C LEU A 199 -2.17 17.07 -6.04
N VAL A 200 -2.10 18.15 -5.25
CA VAL A 200 -0.83 18.69 -4.74
C VAL A 200 -0.15 17.69 -3.80
N GLN A 201 -0.89 17.08 -2.87
CA GLN A 201 -0.37 16.08 -1.95
C GLN A 201 0.11 14.82 -2.67
N LEU A 202 -0.63 14.34 -3.68
CA LEU A 202 -0.21 13.21 -4.50
C LEU A 202 1.06 13.54 -5.29
N GLY A 203 1.14 14.73 -5.88
CA GLY A 203 2.32 15.20 -6.60
C GLY A 203 3.55 15.42 -5.71
N GLN A 204 3.35 15.90 -4.48
CA GLN A 204 4.43 15.99 -3.48
C GLN A 204 4.87 14.59 -3.01
N SER A 205 3.94 13.64 -2.89
CA SER A 205 4.23 12.27 -2.46
C SER A 205 4.96 11.46 -3.53
N SER A 206 4.66 11.69 -4.81
CA SER A 206 5.43 11.14 -5.94
C SER A 206 5.33 12.05 -7.17
N PRO A 207 6.34 12.91 -7.41
CA PRO A 207 6.38 13.79 -8.57
C PRO A 207 6.23 13.07 -9.92
N ALA A 208 6.76 11.85 -10.05
CA ALA A 208 6.62 11.06 -11.28
C ALA A 208 5.16 10.76 -11.62
N LEU A 209 4.29 10.53 -10.62
CA LEU A 209 2.88 10.23 -10.85
C LEU A 209 2.13 11.39 -11.51
N VAL A 210 2.58 12.63 -11.35
CA VAL A 210 1.95 13.80 -12.00
C VAL A 210 1.91 13.66 -13.52
N LEU A 211 2.92 13.02 -14.12
CA LEU A 211 2.98 12.77 -15.56
C LEU A 211 2.59 11.34 -15.91
N ALA A 212 3.09 10.36 -15.14
CA ALA A 212 2.86 8.94 -15.43
C ALA A 212 1.41 8.52 -15.22
N LEU A 213 0.71 9.03 -14.20
CA LEU A 213 -0.66 8.61 -13.91
C LEU A 213 -1.65 9.09 -14.98
N PRO A 214 -1.67 10.38 -15.42
CA PRO A 214 -2.52 10.79 -16.53
C PRO A 214 -2.24 10.02 -17.82
N ALA A 215 -0.96 9.81 -18.17
CA ALA A 215 -0.59 9.02 -19.34
C ALA A 215 -1.09 7.57 -19.25
N ALA A 216 -0.95 6.94 -18.08
CA ALA A 216 -1.45 5.60 -17.82
C ALA A 216 -2.98 5.52 -17.90
N LEU A 217 -3.70 6.50 -17.32
CA LEU A 217 -5.16 6.57 -17.37
C LEU A 217 -5.70 6.78 -18.79
N VAL A 218 -5.07 7.66 -19.57
CA VAL A 218 -5.43 7.86 -20.98
C VAL A 218 -5.20 6.59 -21.77
N THR A 219 -4.06 5.92 -21.58
CA THR A 219 -3.77 4.64 -22.24
C THR A 219 -4.79 3.57 -21.85
N TYR A 220 -5.11 3.46 -20.55
CA TYR A 220 -6.11 2.53 -20.03
C TYR A 220 -7.52 2.78 -20.60
N ALA A 221 -7.90 4.05 -20.72
CA ALA A 221 -9.18 4.46 -21.29
C ALA A 221 -9.25 4.25 -22.81
N LEU A 222 -8.16 4.45 -23.55
CA LEU A 222 -8.16 4.33 -25.01
C LEU A 222 -7.88 2.92 -25.51
N TRP A 223 -7.16 2.09 -24.74
CA TRP A 223 -6.68 0.80 -25.20
C TRP A 223 -7.25 -0.39 -24.39
N PRO A 224 -8.24 -1.13 -24.93
CA PRO A 224 -8.90 -2.22 -24.22
C PRO A 224 -7.96 -3.35 -23.76
N ARG A 225 -6.81 -3.54 -24.41
CA ARG A 225 -5.84 -4.61 -24.06
C ARG A 225 -5.36 -4.49 -22.62
N THR A 226 -5.24 -3.26 -22.11
CA THR A 226 -4.77 -2.99 -20.75
C THR A 226 -5.83 -3.24 -19.68
N ARG A 227 -7.08 -3.52 -20.07
CA ARG A 227 -8.23 -3.65 -19.15
C ARG A 227 -8.44 -5.08 -18.66
N TYR A 228 -7.38 -5.73 -18.19
CA TYR A 228 -7.47 -7.02 -17.53
C TYR A 228 -7.43 -6.88 -16.01
N PHE A 229 -7.80 -7.95 -15.30
CA PHE A 229 -7.90 -7.97 -13.84
C PHE A 229 -6.63 -7.45 -13.13
N GLY A 230 -5.45 -7.77 -13.66
CA GLY A 230 -4.16 -7.34 -13.13
C GLY A 230 -4.03 -5.82 -12.98
N ASN A 231 -4.52 -5.05 -13.96
CA ASN A 231 -4.54 -3.58 -13.91
C ASN A 231 -5.78 -3.02 -13.19
N ILE A 232 -6.95 -3.65 -13.36
CA ILE A 232 -8.21 -3.16 -12.77
C ILE A 232 -8.20 -3.26 -11.24
N ALA A 233 -7.72 -4.37 -10.69
CA ALA A 233 -7.70 -4.60 -9.24
C ALA A 233 -6.91 -3.51 -8.47
N PRO A 234 -5.64 -3.22 -8.79
CA PRO A 234 -4.90 -2.14 -8.13
C PRO A 234 -5.51 -0.76 -8.40
N LEU A 235 -6.01 -0.49 -9.61
CA LEU A 235 -6.68 0.79 -9.90
C LEU A 235 -7.91 1.00 -9.02
N LEU A 236 -8.77 -0.01 -8.87
CA LEU A 236 -9.97 0.06 -8.05
C LEU A 236 -9.63 0.32 -6.59
N VAL A 237 -8.64 -0.40 -6.04
CA VAL A 237 -8.19 -0.22 -4.66
C VAL A 237 -7.58 1.17 -4.46
N ALA A 238 -6.76 1.64 -5.41
CA ALA A 238 -6.18 2.97 -5.37
C ALA A 238 -7.27 4.06 -5.37
N VAL A 239 -8.26 3.94 -6.27
CA VAL A 239 -9.39 4.88 -6.35
C VAL A 239 -10.19 4.87 -5.04
N LEU A 240 -10.50 3.70 -4.49
CA LEU A 240 -11.17 3.60 -3.20
C LEU A 240 -10.37 4.30 -2.09
N CYS A 241 -9.06 4.06 -2.02
CA CYS A 241 -8.20 4.69 -1.02
C CYS A 241 -8.13 6.22 -1.21
N LEU A 242 -8.05 6.72 -2.45
CA LEU A 242 -8.08 8.16 -2.71
C LEU A 242 -9.43 8.79 -2.33
N VAL A 243 -10.54 8.11 -2.64
CA VAL A 243 -11.89 8.56 -2.25
C VAL A 243 -12.04 8.57 -0.73
N LEU A 244 -11.56 7.55 -0.02
CA LEU A 244 -11.61 7.49 1.44
C LEU A 244 -10.67 8.50 2.10
N GLY A 245 -9.47 8.72 1.54
CA GLY A 245 -8.53 9.74 2.00
C GLY A 245 -9.07 11.15 1.81
N PHE A 246 -9.85 11.36 0.75
CA PHE A 246 -10.56 12.62 0.52
C PHE A 246 -11.78 12.78 1.43
N ALA A 247 -12.54 11.71 1.62
CA ALA A 247 -13.73 11.69 2.46
C ALA A 247 -13.40 11.87 3.96
N ALA A 248 -12.21 11.47 4.40
CA ALA A 248 -11.81 11.50 5.79
C ALA A 248 -10.48 12.25 5.99
N PRO A 249 -10.49 13.59 5.86
CA PRO A 249 -9.29 14.42 5.96
C PRO A 249 -8.72 14.51 7.39
N HIS A 250 -9.46 14.03 8.38
CA HIS A 250 -9.10 14.12 9.80
C HIS A 250 -8.16 13.01 10.27
N TYR A 251 -7.86 12.01 9.43
CA TYR A 251 -6.84 11.01 9.76
C TYR A 251 -5.46 11.67 9.77
N GLN A 252 -4.67 11.39 10.82
CA GLN A 252 -3.35 11.97 10.96
C GLN A 252 -2.39 11.42 9.89
N GLY A 253 -1.46 12.26 9.45
CA GLY A 253 -0.48 11.93 8.41
C GLY A 253 -1.05 11.87 6.98
N LEU A 254 -0.61 10.90 6.18
CA LEU A 254 -1.07 10.66 4.81
C LEU A 254 -2.16 9.58 4.72
N GLY A 255 -2.35 8.78 5.77
CA GLY A 255 -3.42 7.78 5.90
C GLY A 255 -3.70 6.99 4.62
N PHE A 256 -4.95 7.06 4.14
CA PHE A 256 -5.37 6.36 2.92
C PHE A 256 -4.65 6.81 1.64
N GLN A 257 -4.14 8.04 1.57
CA GLN A 257 -3.40 8.51 0.39
C GLN A 257 -2.06 7.79 0.26
N LEU A 258 -1.36 7.54 1.39
CA LEU A 258 -0.14 6.75 1.37
C LEU A 258 -0.42 5.30 0.99
N VAL A 259 -1.55 4.74 1.46
CA VAL A 259 -2.00 3.39 1.08
C VAL A 259 -2.29 3.29 -0.41
N ALA A 260 -2.80 4.35 -1.04
CA ALA A 260 -3.06 4.38 -2.48
C ALA A 260 -1.79 4.29 -3.33
N LEU A 261 -0.65 4.83 -2.87
CA LEU A 261 0.60 4.90 -3.64
C LEU A 261 1.09 3.57 -4.21
N PRO A 262 1.29 2.49 -3.42
CA PRO A 262 1.77 1.22 -3.98
C PRO A 262 0.80 0.65 -5.01
N PHE A 263 -0.52 0.80 -4.82
CA PHE A 263 -1.49 0.35 -5.83
C PHE A 263 -1.41 1.19 -7.12
N LEU A 264 -1.21 2.51 -7.01
CA LEU A 264 -0.95 3.38 -8.17
C LEU A 264 0.35 2.98 -8.88
N PHE A 265 1.42 2.64 -8.14
CA PHE A 265 2.67 2.16 -8.74
C PHE A 265 2.45 0.84 -9.50
N VAL A 266 1.72 -0.12 -8.92
CA VAL A 266 1.35 -1.36 -9.62
C VAL A 266 0.53 -1.05 -10.87
N PHE A 267 -0.50 -0.22 -10.80
CA PHE A 267 -1.31 0.13 -11.96
C PHE A 267 -0.48 0.79 -13.08
N VAL A 268 0.25 1.86 -12.74
CA VAL A 268 1.07 2.63 -13.70
C VAL A 268 2.12 1.73 -14.36
N SER A 269 2.81 0.90 -13.57
CA SER A 269 3.81 -0.04 -14.09
C SER A 269 3.22 -1.09 -15.03
N GLY A 270 2.00 -1.57 -14.77
CA GLY A 270 1.31 -2.51 -15.64
C GLY A 270 0.97 -1.91 -17.00
N ILE A 271 0.43 -0.68 -17.01
CA ILE A 271 0.15 0.03 -18.27
C ILE A 271 1.42 0.27 -19.09
N PHE A 272 2.51 0.68 -18.44
CA PHE A 272 3.76 0.91 -19.13
C PHE A 272 4.45 -0.38 -19.60
N ALA A 273 4.33 -1.47 -18.86
CA ALA A 273 4.76 -2.79 -19.32
C ALA A 273 3.99 -3.22 -20.58
N ASP A 274 2.67 -3.05 -20.59
CA ASP A 274 1.84 -3.35 -21.77
C ASP A 274 2.23 -2.49 -22.99
N LEU A 275 2.60 -1.22 -22.77
CA LEU A 275 3.09 -0.32 -23.83
C LEU A 275 4.46 -0.73 -24.36
N LEU A 276 5.34 -1.28 -23.52
CA LEU A 276 6.67 -1.77 -23.93
C LEU A 276 6.58 -3.02 -24.81
N GLU A 277 5.48 -3.77 -24.76
CA GLU A 277 5.24 -4.88 -25.69
C GLU A 277 4.80 -4.44 -27.10
N THR A 278 4.55 -3.15 -27.32
CA THR A 278 4.11 -2.64 -28.63
C THR A 278 5.26 -2.45 -29.62
N LYS A 279 4.92 -2.24 -30.91
CA LYS A 279 5.89 -1.83 -31.93
C LYS A 279 6.61 -0.52 -31.61
N GLN A 280 6.02 0.34 -30.76
CA GLN A 280 6.59 1.62 -30.34
C GLN A 280 7.50 1.50 -29.10
N ARG A 281 7.90 0.28 -28.73
CA ARG A 281 8.73 -0.04 -27.55
C ARG A 281 9.89 0.93 -27.35
N THR A 282 10.66 1.25 -28.40
CA THR A 282 11.84 2.11 -28.28
C THR A 282 11.47 3.53 -27.80
N LEU A 283 10.40 4.10 -28.33
CA LEU A 283 9.91 5.42 -27.93
C LEU A 283 9.39 5.37 -26.49
N VAL A 284 8.57 4.38 -26.18
CA VAL A 284 8.01 4.17 -24.83
C VAL A 284 9.11 4.00 -23.80
N LEU A 285 10.12 3.17 -24.11
CA LEU A 285 11.27 2.93 -23.24
C LEU A 285 12.08 4.21 -23.01
N ALA A 286 12.35 4.98 -24.07
CA ALA A 286 13.04 6.27 -23.95
C ALA A 286 12.25 7.27 -23.10
N SER A 287 10.94 7.37 -23.28
CA SER A 287 10.08 8.26 -22.49
C SER A 287 10.02 7.86 -21.02
N ILE A 288 9.80 6.57 -20.72
CA ILE A 288 9.72 6.08 -19.33
C ILE A 288 11.09 6.19 -18.65
N SER A 289 12.17 5.76 -19.31
CA SER A 289 13.52 5.86 -18.72
C SER A 289 13.90 7.31 -18.47
N GLY A 290 13.62 8.23 -19.40
CA GLY A 290 13.83 9.66 -19.21
C GLY A 290 13.04 10.21 -18.02
N LEU A 291 11.75 9.86 -17.91
CA LEU A 291 10.91 10.23 -16.77
C LEU A 291 11.46 9.70 -15.45
N LEU A 292 11.80 8.41 -15.38
CA LEU A 292 12.28 7.76 -14.17
C LEU A 292 13.67 8.27 -13.75
N LEU A 293 14.57 8.54 -14.70
CA LEU A 293 15.88 9.14 -14.42
C LEU A 293 15.75 10.57 -13.91
N ALA A 294 14.94 11.40 -14.58
CA ALA A 294 14.68 12.77 -14.15
C ALA A 294 14.05 12.79 -12.74
N TYR A 295 13.09 11.90 -12.49
CA TYR A 295 12.46 11.73 -11.18
C TYR A 295 13.45 11.29 -10.10
N SER A 296 14.29 10.29 -10.38
CA SER A 296 15.30 9.79 -9.44
C SER A 296 16.31 10.89 -9.09
N PHE A 297 16.76 11.63 -10.11
CA PHE A 297 17.68 12.76 -9.92
C PHE A 297 17.04 13.89 -9.10
N TRP A 298 15.79 14.27 -9.42
CA TRP A 298 15.05 15.29 -8.67
C TRP A 298 14.84 14.90 -7.20
N SER A 299 14.44 13.65 -6.95
CA SER A 299 14.22 13.15 -5.59
C SER A 299 15.51 13.16 -4.76
N LEU A 300 16.62 12.71 -5.35
CA LEU A 300 17.93 12.73 -4.70
C LEU A 300 18.46 14.16 -4.47
N SER A 301 18.24 15.08 -5.43
CA SER A 301 18.72 16.45 -5.30
C SER A 301 17.97 17.22 -4.21
N GLU A 302 16.65 17.04 -4.12
CA GLU A 302 15.84 17.61 -3.03
C GLU A 302 16.23 17.02 -1.67
N LEU A 303 16.45 15.70 -1.60
CA LEU A 303 16.93 15.06 -0.37
C LEU A 303 18.32 15.60 0.05
N ALA A 304 19.23 15.79 -0.90
CA ALA A 304 20.56 16.35 -0.65
C ALA A 304 20.48 17.81 -0.16
N ARG A 305 19.58 18.63 -0.73
CA ARG A 305 19.35 20.01 -0.26
C ARG A 305 18.91 20.02 1.19
N VAL A 306 17.95 19.17 1.58
CA VAL A 306 17.49 19.06 2.97
C VAL A 306 18.64 18.66 3.90
N GLY A 307 19.50 17.74 3.46
CA GLY A 307 20.68 17.31 4.22
C GLY A 307 21.74 18.39 4.41
N LEU A 308 21.94 19.27 3.41
CA LEU A 308 22.92 20.38 3.46
C LEU A 308 22.42 21.58 4.28
N THR A 309 21.10 21.73 4.44
CA THR A 309 20.49 22.82 5.24
C THR A 309 20.38 22.51 6.75
N ARG A 310 20.85 21.35 7.20
CA ARG A 310 20.94 20.97 8.62
C ARG A 310 22.37 21.10 9.12
#